data_AF-A0A7W1MVX8-F1
#
_entry.id   AF-A0A7W1MVX8-F1
#
_cell.length_a   1.000
_cell.length_b   1.000
_cell.length_c   1.000
_cell.angle_alpha   90.00
_cell.angle_beta   90.00
_cell.angle_gamma   90.00
#
_symmetry.space_group_name_H-M   'P 1'
#
loop_
_entity.id
_entity.type
_entity.pdbx_description
1 polymer ?
#
loop_
_entity_poly.entity_id
_entity_poly.type
_entity_poly.pdbx_seq_one_letter_code
_entity_poly.pdbx_strand_id
1 'polypeptide(L)'
;MLPETNIFTEVQFKPLGSCSKAAVVPDFSMTAGEVTRVITLMLNSLGWYQGCLYNQEIDETPQLFFDHMLKTGNAYDLARNIRQGLDLTDAE
;
A
#
# COMPACT_ATOMS: atom_id res chain seq x y z
N MET A 1 -16.72 -19.37 -9.17
CA MET A 1 -15.87 -18.27 -8.67
C MET A 1 -16.82 -17.27 -8.06
N LEU A 2 -16.78 -17.09 -6.75
CA LEU A 2 -17.53 -16.00 -6.11
C LEU A 2 -16.89 -14.68 -6.55
N PRO A 3 -17.64 -13.58 -6.68
CA PRO A 3 -17.03 -12.27 -6.93
C PRO A 3 -16.12 -11.94 -5.74
N GLU A 4 -14.84 -11.70 -6.01
CA GLU A 4 -13.93 -11.10 -5.04
C GLU A 4 -14.28 -9.62 -4.94
N THR A 5 -14.54 -9.14 -3.73
CA THR A 5 -14.95 -7.75 -3.48
C THR A 5 -13.79 -6.76 -3.61
N ASN A 6 -12.56 -7.23 -3.82
CA ASN A 6 -11.33 -6.41 -3.87
C ASN A 6 -11.10 -5.52 -2.64
N ILE A 7 -11.69 -5.87 -1.50
CA ILE A 7 -11.51 -5.18 -0.21
C ILE A 7 -10.35 -5.83 0.54
N PHE A 8 -9.13 -5.53 0.11
CA PHE A 8 -7.92 -5.99 0.78
C PHE A 8 -6.76 -5.02 0.52
N THR A 9 -5.76 -5.03 1.39
CA THR A 9 -4.47 -4.42 1.06
C THR A 9 -3.68 -5.39 0.19
N GLU A 10 -3.38 -4.99 -1.05
CA GLU A 10 -2.55 -5.79 -1.94
C GLU A 10 -1.09 -5.33 -1.89
N VAL A 11 -0.15 -6.27 -1.96
CA VAL A 11 1.27 -5.94 -2.09
C VAL A 11 1.94 -6.84 -3.11
N GLN A 12 2.34 -6.27 -4.24
CA GLN A 12 2.99 -7.02 -5.30
C GLN A 12 4.49 -6.72 -5.38
N PHE A 13 5.32 -7.77 -5.33
CA PHE A 13 6.76 -7.70 -5.60
C PHE A 13 7.06 -8.25 -6.99
N LYS A 14 7.72 -7.46 -7.84
CA LYS A 14 8.22 -7.88 -9.16
C LYS A 14 9.74 -7.82 -9.19
N PRO A 15 10.45 -8.96 -9.35
CA PRO A 15 11.91 -8.97 -9.43
C PRO A 15 12.44 -8.12 -10.61
N LEU A 16 13.54 -7.39 -10.37
CA LEU A 16 14.24 -6.57 -11.36
C LEU A 16 15.66 -7.11 -11.61
N GLY A 17 15.74 -8.37 -12.03
CA GLY A 17 17.02 -9.06 -12.30
C GLY A 17 17.55 -9.86 -11.09
N SER A 18 18.87 -10.08 -11.05
CA SER A 18 19.51 -11.11 -10.21
C SER A 18 20.05 -10.65 -8.84
N CYS A 19 19.71 -9.47 -8.34
CA CYS A 19 20.36 -8.88 -7.14
C CYS A 19 19.39 -8.42 -6.04
N SER A 20 18.42 -9.25 -5.65
CA SER A 20 17.37 -8.94 -4.65
C SER A 20 16.65 -7.60 -4.87
N LYS A 21 16.71 -7.06 -6.10
CA LYS A 21 16.08 -5.81 -6.48
C LYS A 21 14.67 -6.11 -6.97
N ALA A 22 13.70 -5.34 -6.52
CA ALA A 22 12.32 -5.46 -6.94
C ALA A 22 11.70 -4.09 -7.24
N ALA A 23 10.69 -4.08 -8.10
CA ALA A 23 9.65 -3.06 -8.10
C ALA A 23 8.52 -3.55 -7.21
N VAL A 24 8.02 -2.68 -6.35
CA VAL A 24 6.96 -3.02 -5.39
C VAL A 24 5.83 -2.03 -5.52
N VAL A 25 4.62 -2.58 -5.59
CA VAL A 25 3.37 -1.83 -5.80
C VAL A 25 2.40 -2.24 -4.70
N PRO A 26 2.41 -1.55 -3.54
CA PRO A 26 1.38 -1.74 -2.53
C PRO A 26 0.15 -0.89 -2.87
N ASP A 27 -1.01 -1.39 -2.47
CA ASP A 27 -2.28 -0.67 -2.46
C ASP A 27 -2.87 -0.75 -1.05
N PHE A 28 -2.63 0.28 -0.24
CA PHE A 28 -3.07 0.30 1.17
C PHE A 28 -4.55 0.55 1.26
N SER A 29 -5.30 -0.37 1.85
CA SER A 29 -6.69 -0.15 2.25
C SER A 29 -6.73 0.50 3.63
N MET A 30 -7.46 1.61 3.75
CA MET A 30 -7.41 2.51 4.91
C MET A 30 -8.77 3.14 5.16
N THR A 31 -9.09 3.39 6.42
CA THR A 31 -10.15 4.33 6.79
C THR A 31 -9.67 5.79 6.64
N ALA A 32 -10.60 6.74 6.58
CA ALA A 32 -10.28 8.16 6.44
C ALA A 32 -9.26 8.69 7.48
N GLY A 33 -9.30 8.17 8.72
CA GLY A 33 -8.39 8.59 9.79
C GLY A 33 -6.95 8.09 9.66
N GLU A 34 -6.71 7.13 8.76
CA GLU A 34 -5.42 6.46 8.57
C GLU A 34 -4.65 7.02 7.37
N VAL A 35 -5.38 7.54 6.38
CA VAL A 35 -4.83 8.07 5.12
C VAL A 35 -3.66 9.03 5.35
N THR A 36 -3.85 10.05 6.19
CA THR A 36 -2.82 11.08 6.39
C THR A 36 -1.54 10.52 7.02
N ARG A 37 -1.65 9.62 8.00
CA ARG A 37 -0.47 9.07 8.70
C ARG A 37 0.32 8.10 7.81
N VAL A 38 -0.36 7.25 7.04
CA VAL A 38 0.28 6.34 6.09
C VAL A 38 0.97 7.12 4.97
N ILE A 39 0.27 8.04 4.30
CA ILE A 39 0.84 8.86 3.22
C ILE A 39 2.07 9.64 3.72
N THR A 40 1.99 10.26 4.89
CA THR A 40 3.11 11.03 5.45
C THR A 40 4.34 10.15 5.68
N LEU A 41 4.18 8.95 6.25
CA LEU A 41 5.28 8.02 6.43
C LEU A 41 5.85 7.57 5.07
N MET A 42 4.98 7.07 4.18
CA MET A 42 5.39 6.44 2.93
C MET A 42 6.06 7.43 1.97
N LEU A 43 5.48 8.62 1.78
CA LEU A 43 6.04 9.64 0.90
C LEU A 43 7.22 10.35 1.54
N ASN A 44 7.02 10.98 2.70
CA ASN A 44 7.98 11.96 3.22
C ASN A 44 9.18 11.29 3.90
N SER A 45 8.96 10.18 4.61
CA SER A 45 10.01 9.51 5.39
C SER A 45 10.65 8.36 4.61
N LEU A 46 9.83 7.62 3.86
CA LEU A 46 10.27 6.42 3.16
C LEU A 46 10.45 6.63 1.66
N GLY A 47 10.10 7.78 1.08
CA GLY A 47 10.40 8.12 -0.31
C GLY A 47 9.75 7.19 -1.34
N TRP A 48 8.49 6.80 -1.12
CA TRP A 48 7.66 6.13 -2.11
C TRP A 48 7.09 7.14 -3.10
N TYR A 49 6.76 6.68 -4.31
CA TYR A 49 5.99 7.47 -5.27
C TYR A 49 4.51 7.11 -5.13
N GLN A 50 3.64 8.08 -4.85
CA GLN A 50 2.19 7.89 -4.86
C GLN A 50 1.66 8.06 -6.27
N GLY A 51 0.95 7.05 -6.76
CA GLY A 51 0.24 7.07 -8.04
C GLY A 51 -1.16 7.65 -7.89
N CYS A 52 -1.98 7.04 -7.03
CA CYS A 52 -3.40 7.38 -6.89
C CYS A 52 -3.89 7.14 -5.46
N LEU A 53 -4.74 8.05 -4.96
CA LEU A 53 -5.62 7.82 -3.81
C LEU A 53 -7.07 7.77 -4.31
N TYR A 54 -7.80 6.71 -3.99
CA TYR A 54 -9.14 6.47 -4.54
C TYR A 54 -10.03 5.67 -3.58
N ASN A 55 -11.32 5.59 -3.86
CA ASN A 55 -12.28 4.69 -3.21
C ASN A 55 -13.02 3.91 -4.31
N GLN A 56 -13.44 2.68 -4.01
CA GLN A 56 -14.12 1.80 -4.98
C GLN A 56 -15.63 1.83 -4.79
N GLU A 57 -16.06 1.76 -3.53
CA GLU A 57 -17.48 1.74 -3.15
C GLU A 57 -17.93 3.15 -2.72
N ILE A 58 -19.25 3.37 -2.74
CA ILE A 58 -19.87 4.70 -2.48
C ILE A 58 -20.81 4.72 -1.28
N ASP A 59 -21.03 3.57 -0.64
CA ASP A 59 -21.95 3.40 0.49
C ASP A 59 -21.50 2.22 1.40
N GLU A 60 -20.20 1.98 1.48
CA GLU A 60 -19.63 1.03 2.43
C GLU A 60 -19.38 1.69 3.79
N THR A 61 -19.47 0.91 4.87
CA THR A 61 -19.21 1.38 6.24
C THR A 61 -18.27 0.42 6.96
N PRO A 62 -17.09 0.89 7.43
CA PRO A 62 -16.52 2.23 7.21
C PRO A 62 -16.15 2.48 5.74
N GLN A 63 -16.21 3.74 5.28
CA GLN A 63 -15.68 4.11 3.95
C GLN A 63 -14.17 3.81 3.90
N LEU A 64 -13.76 3.12 2.84
CA LEU A 64 -12.37 2.76 2.61
C LEU A 64 -11.75 3.58 1.48
N PHE A 65 -10.49 3.91 1.67
CA PHE A 65 -9.62 4.56 0.72
C PHE A 65 -8.44 3.64 0.42
N PHE A 66 -8.00 3.68 -0.83
CA PHE A 66 -6.97 2.83 -1.39
C PHE A 66 -5.87 3.72 -1.96
N ASP A 67 -4.61 3.43 -1.60
CA ASP A 67 -3.47 4.24 -1.99
C ASP A 67 -2.42 3.41 -2.75
N HIS A 68 -2.40 3.59 -4.07
CA HIS A 68 -1.46 2.95 -4.98
C HIS A 68 -0.11 3.67 -4.93
N MET A 69 0.94 2.93 -4.58
CA MET A 69 2.30 3.44 -4.58
C MET A 69 3.23 2.61 -5.45
N LEU A 70 4.41 3.16 -5.74
CA LEU A 70 5.49 2.46 -6.43
C LEU A 70 6.83 2.82 -5.79
N LYS A 71 7.67 1.80 -5.60
CA LYS A 71 9.10 2.00 -5.34
C LYS A 71 9.93 0.86 -5.87
N THR A 72 11.17 1.16 -6.27
CA THR A 72 12.16 0.15 -6.63
C THR A 72 13.33 0.18 -5.66
N GLY A 73 13.94 -0.97 -5.39
CA GLY A 73 14.99 -1.09 -4.38
C GLY A 73 15.24 -2.53 -3.96
N ASN A 74 15.99 -2.71 -2.86
CA ASN A 74 16.18 -4.02 -2.26
C ASN A 74 14.84 -4.54 -1.70
N ALA A 75 14.43 -5.74 -2.08
CA ALA A 75 13.14 -6.32 -1.74
C ALA A 75 12.91 -6.44 -0.22
N TYR A 76 13.96 -6.74 0.56
CA TYR A 76 13.84 -6.83 2.01
C TYR A 76 13.62 -5.46 2.66
N ASP A 77 14.29 -4.43 2.17
CA ASP A 77 14.10 -3.05 2.67
C ASP A 77 12.69 -2.55 2.33
N LEU A 78 12.23 -2.84 1.12
CA LEU A 78 10.87 -2.48 0.68
C LEU A 78 9.81 -3.22 1.50
N ALA A 79 9.99 -4.51 1.80
CA ALA A 79 9.09 -5.26 2.67
C ALA A 79 9.01 -4.67 4.09
N ARG A 80 10.14 -4.23 4.65
CA ARG A 80 10.15 -3.56 5.96
C ARG A 80 9.45 -2.20 5.93
N ASN A 81 9.59 -1.44 4.85
CA ASN A 81 8.86 -0.18 4.68
C ASN A 81 7.35 -0.41 4.63
N ILE A 82 6.91 -1.43 3.88
CA ILE A 82 5.48 -1.78 3.78
C ILE A 82 4.94 -2.19 5.15
N ARG A 83 5.68 -3.01 5.91
CA ARG A 83 5.28 -3.38 7.28
C ARG A 83 5.09 -2.15 8.17
N GLN A 84 5.98 -1.17 8.11
CA GLN A 84 5.81 0.09 8.86
C GLN A 84 4.56 0.86 8.43
N GLY A 85 4.20 0.86 7.14
CA GLY A 85 2.94 1.42 6.66
C GLY A 85 1.72 0.68 7.20
N LEU A 86 1.76 -0.66 7.19
CA LEU A 86 0.71 -1.51 7.74
C LEU A 86 0.59 -1.37 9.27
N ASP A 87 1.66 -1.06 10.00
CA ASP A 87 1.61 -0.80 11.45
C ASP A 87 0.83 0.49 11.79
N LEU A 88 0.58 1.34 10.78
CA LEU A 88 -0.27 2.52 10.90
C LEU A 88 -1.70 2.27 10.43
N THR A 89 -2.07 1.04 10.07
CA THR A 89 -3.46 0.68 9.79
C THR A 89 -3.99 -0.27 10.86
N ASP A 90 -5.31 -0.32 11.01
CA ASP A 90 -5.99 -1.25 11.91
C ASP A 90 -6.08 -2.67 11.31
N ALA A 91 -5.29 -2.95 10.26
CA ALA A 91 -5.25 -4.26 9.60
C ALA A 91 -4.48 -5.28 10.45
N GLU A 92 -5.18 -6.28 10.97
CA GLU A 92 -4.60 -7.52 11.53
C GLU A 92 -4.38 -8.60 10.46
#